data_AF-A0A379AH47-F1
#
_entry.id   AF-A0A379AH47-F1
#
_cell.length_a   1.000
_cell.length_b   1.000
_cell.length_c   1.000
_cell.angle_alpha   90.00
_cell.angle_beta   90.00
_cell.angle_gamma   90.00
#
_symmetry.space_group_name_H-M   'P 1'
#
loop_
_entity.id
_entity.type
_entity.pdbx_description
1 polymer ?
#
loop_
_entity_poly.entity_id
_entity_poly.type
_entity_poly.pdbx_seq_one_letter_code
_entity_poly.pdbx_strand_id
1 'polypeptide(L)'
;MRRPHSSAAWVLTPYHGWEADYQILPGKEKVVAELKALAANADHIYLATDLDREGEAIAWHLREVIGGDDSRFSRVVFNEITKNAIRQAFEKPGELNIDRVNAQQARRFMDRVVGYMVSPLLWKKIARGLSAGRVQSVAVRLVVEREREIKAFVPEEYWEVNAALTTPKGDELSMDVTHKGDKAFRPVNRDETYAAVALLEKARYEIVDREDKPTSSKPGAPYITSTLQQAASTRLGFGVKKTMMMAQRLYEAGHITYMRTDSTNLSQDAVAMARGYIESNFGKKYLPENAITYASKENSQEAHEAIRPSDVEVVAEKLKDMEADAQKLYQLIWRQFVACQMTPAKYDSSTITAAAGDFRLKAKGRILRFDGWTKVMPALRKNDEDRTLPAVSVGDVLDLQQLLPGQHFTKPPARFSEASLVRELEKRGIGRPSTYAAITSTIQDRGYVRVENRRFYAEKMGEIVTDRLEENFRELMNYDFTARMESNLDQVANNQAQWKAVLDHFFTDFTQQLELAEKDPERGRNAAESDGADLD
;
A
#
# COMPACT_ATOMS: atom_id res chain seq x y z
N MET A 1 3.86 44.54 -14.05
CA MET A 1 4.40 43.17 -14.03
C MET A 1 5.69 43.12 -14.84
N ARG A 2 6.86 43.08 -14.19
CA ARG A 2 8.15 42.89 -14.88
C ARG A 2 8.36 41.39 -15.08
N ARG A 3 8.51 40.97 -16.34
CA ARG A 3 8.79 39.59 -16.75
C ARG A 3 10.15 39.13 -16.20
N PRO A 4 10.30 37.91 -15.66
CA PRO A 4 11.62 37.33 -15.50
C PRO A 4 12.17 37.00 -16.89
N HIS A 5 13.26 37.68 -17.28
CA HIS A 5 14.09 37.27 -18.41
C HIS A 5 14.88 36.03 -18.02
N SER A 6 14.37 34.87 -18.44
CA SER A 6 15.11 33.61 -18.50
C SER A 6 14.47 32.78 -19.60
N SER A 7 15.12 32.76 -20.76
CA SER A 7 14.78 31.95 -21.94
C SER A 7 15.06 30.46 -21.71
N ALA A 8 14.46 29.88 -20.68
CA ALA A 8 14.20 28.45 -20.67
C ALA A 8 12.99 28.26 -21.57
N ALA A 9 13.15 27.56 -22.70
CA ALA A 9 12.03 27.18 -23.55
C ALA A 9 11.07 26.34 -22.69
N TRP A 10 10.01 26.97 -22.19
CA TRP A 10 8.98 26.27 -21.46
C TRP A 10 8.25 25.38 -22.45
N VAL A 11 8.47 24.08 -22.33
CA VAL A 11 7.80 23.02 -23.10
C VAL A 11 6.30 22.92 -22.72
N LEU A 12 5.86 23.71 -21.73
CA LEU A 12 4.48 23.83 -21.24
C LEU A 12 4.21 25.30 -20.89
N THR A 13 3.07 25.85 -21.31
CA THR A 13 2.71 27.25 -21.07
C THR A 13 1.49 27.41 -20.16
N PRO A 14 1.66 27.43 -18.82
CA PRO A 14 0.55 27.64 -17.88
C PRO A 14 -0.26 28.92 -18.16
N TYR A 15 0.40 29.98 -18.63
CA TYR A 15 -0.22 31.27 -18.93
C TYR A 15 -0.91 31.35 -20.30
N HIS A 16 -0.78 30.32 -21.14
CA HIS A 16 -1.36 30.26 -22.49
C HIS A 16 -2.16 28.98 -22.68
N GLY A 17 -3.12 28.73 -21.78
CA GLY A 17 -4.09 27.64 -21.94
C GLY A 17 -3.48 26.23 -21.90
N TRP A 18 -2.32 26.08 -21.24
CA TRP A 18 -1.63 24.81 -21.05
C TRP A 18 -1.14 24.16 -22.36
N GLU A 19 -0.80 24.97 -23.36
CA GLU A 19 -0.19 24.45 -24.60
C GLU A 19 1.14 23.76 -24.26
N ALA A 20 1.32 22.56 -24.82
CA ALA A 20 2.48 21.71 -24.59
C ALA A 20 3.16 21.35 -25.90
N ASP A 21 4.49 21.44 -25.91
CA ASP A 21 5.34 21.05 -27.03
C ASP A 21 5.83 19.61 -26.81
N TYR A 22 5.08 18.63 -27.31
CA TYR A 22 5.49 17.23 -27.21
C TYR A 22 6.57 16.89 -28.22
N GLN A 23 7.68 16.36 -27.72
CA GLN A 23 8.82 15.93 -28.53
C GLN A 23 8.92 14.41 -28.54
N ILE A 24 9.28 13.84 -29.70
CA ILE A 24 9.60 12.41 -29.81
C ILE A 24 10.81 12.14 -28.93
N LEU A 25 10.75 11.05 -28.15
CA LEU A 25 11.88 10.65 -27.30
C LEU A 25 13.11 10.32 -28.17
N PRO A 26 14.32 10.80 -27.79
CA PRO A 26 15.54 10.45 -28.50
C PRO A 26 15.70 8.94 -28.65
N GLY A 27 15.95 8.49 -29.88
CA GLY A 27 16.10 7.07 -30.24
C GLY A 27 14.79 6.35 -30.57
N LYS A 28 13.64 7.04 -30.52
CA LYS A 28 12.33 6.49 -30.94
C LYS A 28 11.89 6.93 -32.33
N GLU A 29 12.66 7.77 -33.00
CA GLU A 29 12.35 8.30 -34.33
C GLU A 29 12.19 7.18 -35.37
N LYS A 30 13.08 6.17 -35.33
CA LYS A 30 13.00 4.99 -36.20
C LYS A 30 11.71 4.21 -35.99
N VAL A 31 11.29 4.02 -34.74
CA VAL A 31 10.05 3.31 -34.39
C VAL A 31 8.84 4.07 -34.92
N VAL A 32 8.79 5.40 -34.76
CA VAL A 32 7.71 6.23 -35.30
C VAL A 32 7.65 6.15 -36.82
N ALA A 33 8.80 6.21 -37.50
CA ALA A 33 8.86 6.09 -38.96
C ALA A 33 8.35 4.73 -39.45
N GLU A 34 8.72 3.64 -38.76
CA GLU A 34 8.25 2.29 -39.05
C GLU A 34 6.73 2.15 -38.86
N LEU A 35 6.18 2.66 -37.74
CA LEU A 35 4.75 2.64 -37.47
C LEU A 35 3.95 3.42 -38.53
N LYS A 36 4.45 4.58 -38.99
CA LYS A 36 3.85 5.33 -40.09
C LYS A 36 3.81 4.55 -41.40
N ALA A 37 4.91 3.86 -41.74
CA ALA A 37 4.99 3.06 -42.95
C ALA A 37 4.02 1.86 -42.92
N LEU A 38 3.87 1.20 -41.76
CA LEU A 38 2.88 0.13 -41.58
C LEU A 38 1.45 0.67 -41.64
N ALA A 39 1.18 1.80 -40.98
CA ALA A 39 -0.13 2.44 -40.95
C ALA A 39 -0.60 2.89 -42.35
N ALA A 40 0.31 3.24 -43.26
CA ALA A 40 -0.04 3.60 -44.63
C ALA A 40 -0.68 2.44 -45.43
N ASN A 41 -0.39 1.19 -45.06
CA ASN A 41 -0.86 -0.01 -45.78
C ASN A 41 -1.93 -0.79 -45.03
N ALA A 42 -2.29 -0.39 -43.81
CA ALA A 42 -3.27 -1.08 -42.99
C ALA A 42 -4.68 -0.54 -43.27
N ASP A 43 -5.70 -1.41 -43.39
CA ASP A 43 -7.08 -0.93 -43.50
C ASP A 43 -7.54 -0.23 -42.22
N HIS A 44 -7.10 -0.74 -41.05
CA HIS A 44 -7.48 -0.25 -39.73
C HIS A 44 -6.32 -0.35 -38.72
N ILE A 45 -6.32 0.50 -37.69
CA ILE A 45 -5.25 0.57 -36.67
C ILE A 45 -5.86 0.34 -35.28
N TYR A 46 -5.39 -0.71 -34.60
CA TYR A 46 -5.82 -1.03 -33.23
C TYR A 46 -4.77 -0.58 -32.20
N LEU A 47 -5.17 0.33 -31.32
CA LEU A 47 -4.39 0.82 -30.20
C LEU A 47 -4.63 -0.09 -28.98
N ALA A 48 -3.74 -1.06 -28.81
CA ALA A 48 -3.81 -2.11 -27.79
C ALA A 48 -2.85 -1.88 -26.61
N THR A 49 -2.83 -0.66 -26.07
CA THR A 49 -2.04 -0.31 -24.88
C THR A 49 -2.73 -0.74 -23.59
N ASP A 50 -2.00 -0.70 -22.47
CA ASP A 50 -2.51 -1.03 -21.15
C ASP A 50 -3.80 -0.27 -20.79
N LEU A 51 -4.63 -0.86 -19.93
CA LEU A 51 -5.97 -0.34 -19.65
C LEU A 51 -6.02 0.91 -18.77
N ASP A 52 -4.90 1.41 -18.24
CA ASP A 52 -4.87 2.57 -17.35
C ASP A 52 -4.80 3.92 -18.11
N ARG A 53 -4.78 5.04 -17.37
CA ARG A 53 -4.69 6.39 -17.97
C ARG A 53 -3.36 6.65 -18.67
N GLU A 54 -2.29 5.97 -18.25
CA GLU A 54 -0.98 6.07 -18.89
C GLU A 54 -1.01 5.37 -20.25
N GLY A 55 -1.60 4.17 -20.31
CA GLY A 55 -1.86 3.45 -21.56
C GLY A 55 -2.75 4.24 -22.52
N GLU A 56 -3.78 4.93 -22.00
CA GLU A 56 -4.65 5.79 -22.83
C GLU A 56 -3.89 6.99 -23.42
N ALA A 57 -3.04 7.64 -22.62
CA ALA A 57 -2.19 8.73 -23.10
C ALA A 57 -1.14 8.26 -24.13
N ILE A 58 -0.60 7.05 -23.97
CA ILE A 58 0.29 6.44 -24.97
C ILE A 58 -0.47 6.19 -26.27
N ALA A 59 -1.69 5.64 -26.20
CA ALA A 59 -2.55 5.43 -27.36
C ALA A 59 -2.86 6.75 -28.09
N TRP A 60 -3.19 7.80 -27.34
CA TRP A 60 -3.36 9.14 -27.88
C TRP A 60 -2.10 9.63 -28.59
N HIS A 61 -0.94 9.58 -27.93
CA HIS A 61 0.33 9.99 -28.55
C HIS A 61 0.64 9.19 -29.83
N LEU A 62 0.38 7.88 -29.85
CA LEU A 62 0.54 7.06 -31.05
C LEU A 62 -0.35 7.53 -32.20
N ARG A 63 -1.62 7.83 -31.92
CA ARG A 63 -2.56 8.39 -32.90
C ARG A 63 -2.05 9.73 -33.44
N GLU A 64 -1.68 10.67 -32.56
CA GLU A 64 -1.19 11.99 -32.96
C GLU A 64 0.11 11.91 -33.79
N VAL A 65 1.06 11.04 -33.41
CA VAL A 65 2.32 10.94 -34.16
C VAL A 65 2.14 10.21 -35.48
N ILE A 66 1.31 9.16 -35.56
CA ILE A 66 1.04 8.42 -36.80
C ILE A 66 0.26 9.31 -37.78
N GLY A 67 -0.76 10.01 -37.29
CA GLY A 67 -1.64 10.88 -38.06
C GLY A 67 -2.66 10.12 -38.92
N GLY A 68 -3.49 10.87 -39.64
CA GLY A 68 -4.59 10.34 -40.45
C GLY A 68 -5.96 10.68 -39.85
N ASP A 69 -7.00 10.04 -40.38
CA ASP A 69 -8.37 10.21 -39.89
C ASP A 69 -8.60 9.38 -38.62
N ASP A 70 -9.26 9.97 -37.61
CA ASP A 70 -9.56 9.33 -36.34
C ASP A 70 -10.38 8.04 -36.50
N SER A 71 -11.24 7.95 -37.53
CA SER A 71 -12.05 6.75 -37.83
C SER A 71 -11.24 5.51 -38.21
N ARG A 72 -9.94 5.66 -38.52
CA ARG A 72 -9.04 4.54 -38.78
C ARG A 72 -8.49 3.89 -37.52
N PHE A 73 -8.74 4.49 -36.36
CA PHE A 73 -8.23 4.03 -35.08
C PHE A 73 -9.33 3.40 -34.24
N SER A 74 -8.95 2.38 -33.47
CA SER A 74 -9.80 1.76 -32.48
C SER A 74 -9.00 1.45 -31.23
N ARG A 75 -9.60 1.60 -30.06
CA ARG A 75 -8.98 1.34 -28.76
C ARG A 75 -9.37 -0.06 -28.27
N VAL A 76 -8.39 -0.92 -28.03
CA VAL A 76 -8.62 -2.29 -27.55
C VAL A 76 -8.29 -2.47 -26.06
N VAL A 77 -9.35 -2.65 -25.26
CA VAL A 77 -9.51 -3.08 -23.86
C VAL A 77 -9.15 -4.51 -23.41
N PHE A 78 -8.06 -4.82 -22.68
CA PHE A 78 -7.98 -6.13 -22.00
C PHE A 78 -7.25 -6.10 -20.65
N ASN A 79 -7.71 -6.94 -19.72
CA ASN A 79 -7.17 -7.11 -18.37
C ASN A 79 -6.17 -8.27 -18.24
N GLU A 80 -6.15 -9.18 -19.21
CA GLU A 80 -5.24 -10.33 -19.28
C GLU A 80 -4.96 -10.71 -20.75
N ILE A 81 -3.80 -11.32 -20.99
CA ILE A 81 -3.36 -11.71 -22.34
C ILE A 81 -3.67 -13.20 -22.56
N THR A 82 -4.96 -13.51 -22.71
CA THR A 82 -5.44 -14.87 -23.04
C THR A 82 -6.15 -14.88 -24.40
N LYS A 83 -6.23 -16.06 -25.04
CA LYS A 83 -6.92 -16.20 -26.33
C LYS A 83 -8.35 -15.65 -26.29
N ASN A 84 -9.08 -15.92 -25.21
CA ASN A 84 -10.47 -15.47 -25.05
C ASN A 84 -10.55 -13.95 -24.84
N ALA A 85 -9.76 -13.41 -23.91
CA ALA A 85 -9.77 -11.97 -23.61
C ALA A 85 -9.36 -11.14 -24.84
N ILE A 86 -8.31 -11.54 -25.56
CA ILE A 86 -7.88 -10.86 -26.78
C ILE A 86 -8.96 -10.95 -27.85
N ARG A 87 -9.55 -12.13 -28.11
CA ARG A 87 -10.62 -12.23 -29.11
C ARG A 87 -11.81 -11.32 -28.77
N GLN A 88 -12.28 -11.33 -27.52
CA GLN A 88 -13.39 -10.48 -27.09
C GLN A 88 -13.07 -8.99 -27.23
N ALA A 89 -11.85 -8.58 -26.88
CA ALA A 89 -11.41 -7.19 -26.95
C ALA A 89 -11.36 -6.67 -28.40
N PHE A 90 -10.96 -7.51 -29.36
CA PHE A 90 -10.91 -7.15 -30.78
C PHE A 90 -12.25 -7.32 -31.51
N GLU A 91 -13.18 -8.14 -31.00
CA GLU A 91 -14.54 -8.26 -31.53
C GLU A 91 -15.38 -6.99 -31.32
N LYS A 92 -15.15 -6.28 -30.21
CA LYS A 92 -15.85 -5.05 -29.84
C LYS A 92 -14.85 -3.98 -29.38
N PRO A 93 -14.04 -3.42 -30.28
CA PRO A 93 -13.13 -2.34 -29.92
C PRO A 93 -13.92 -1.12 -29.43
N GLY A 94 -13.34 -0.40 -28.49
CA GLY A 94 -13.84 0.91 -28.07
C GLY A 94 -13.18 2.04 -28.84
N GLU A 95 -13.48 3.26 -28.40
CA GLU A 95 -12.87 4.50 -28.87
C GLU A 95 -11.85 5.01 -27.85
N LEU A 96 -10.94 5.87 -28.31
CA LEU A 96 -9.98 6.53 -27.43
C LEU A 96 -10.73 7.45 -26.43
N ASN A 97 -10.48 7.27 -25.14
CA ASN A 97 -11.11 8.08 -24.11
C ASN A 97 -10.29 9.34 -23.81
N ILE A 98 -10.73 10.48 -24.38
CA ILE A 98 -10.02 11.75 -24.25
C ILE A 98 -9.99 12.28 -22.80
N ASP A 99 -10.99 11.96 -21.99
CA ASP A 99 -11.06 12.41 -20.59
C ASP A 99 -9.98 11.73 -19.74
N ARG A 100 -9.71 10.44 -19.99
CA ARG A 100 -8.60 9.71 -19.36
C ARG A 100 -7.24 10.23 -19.83
N VAL A 101 -7.11 10.59 -21.11
CA VAL A 101 -5.91 11.26 -21.63
C VAL A 101 -5.70 12.59 -20.91
N ASN A 102 -6.73 13.44 -20.85
CA ASN A 102 -6.70 14.75 -20.21
C ASN A 102 -6.34 14.65 -18.73
N ALA A 103 -6.86 13.66 -18.01
CA ALA A 103 -6.48 13.39 -16.62
C ALA A 103 -4.98 13.07 -16.49
N GLN A 104 -4.44 12.25 -17.39
CA GLN A 104 -3.01 11.94 -17.38
C GLN A 104 -2.14 13.14 -17.76
N GLN A 105 -2.56 13.96 -18.72
CA GLN A 105 -1.85 15.19 -19.08
C GLN A 105 -1.88 16.21 -17.94
N ALA A 106 -3.05 16.41 -17.30
CA ALA A 106 -3.16 17.26 -16.12
C ALA A 106 -2.19 16.82 -15.02
N ARG A 107 -2.15 15.52 -14.69
CA ARG A 107 -1.18 14.97 -13.74
C ARG A 107 0.26 15.32 -14.11
N ARG A 108 0.62 15.04 -15.37
CA ARG A 108 1.97 15.29 -15.91
C ARG A 108 2.34 16.78 -15.83
N PHE A 109 1.39 17.67 -16.10
CA PHE A 109 1.60 19.12 -16.09
C PHE A 109 1.76 19.67 -14.68
N MET A 110 0.93 19.23 -13.72
CA MET A 110 1.10 19.58 -12.30
C MET A 110 2.47 19.13 -11.78
N ASP A 111 2.85 17.88 -12.06
CA ASP A 111 4.15 17.35 -11.64
C ASP A 111 5.32 18.13 -12.29
N ARG A 112 5.15 18.56 -13.55
CA ARG A 112 6.13 19.38 -14.27
C ARG A 112 6.27 20.78 -13.66
N VAL A 113 5.15 21.45 -13.35
CA VAL A 113 5.12 22.77 -12.72
C VAL A 113 5.85 22.73 -11.38
N VAL A 114 5.49 21.81 -10.48
CA VAL A 114 6.14 21.69 -9.17
C VAL A 114 7.63 21.40 -9.34
N GLY A 115 7.99 20.44 -10.20
CA GLY A 115 9.38 20.07 -10.43
C GLY A 115 10.22 21.24 -10.94
N TYR A 116 9.74 22.00 -11.93
CA TYR A 116 10.52 23.05 -12.59
C TYR A 116 10.50 24.38 -11.84
N MET A 117 9.47 24.66 -11.05
CA MET A 117 9.36 25.93 -10.33
C MET A 117 9.89 25.84 -8.90
N VAL A 118 9.71 24.72 -8.20
CA VAL A 118 10.20 24.57 -6.83
C VAL A 118 11.68 24.17 -6.78
N SER A 119 12.16 23.33 -7.70
CA SER A 119 13.56 22.86 -7.65
C SER A 119 14.60 23.98 -7.76
N PRO A 120 14.46 25.00 -8.64
CA PRO A 120 15.38 26.15 -8.66
C PRO A 120 15.41 26.93 -7.35
N LEU A 121 14.26 27.04 -6.66
CA LEU A 121 14.20 27.66 -5.34
C LEU A 121 14.97 26.83 -4.31
N LEU A 122 14.82 25.50 -4.31
CA LEU A 122 15.61 24.61 -3.46
C LEU A 122 17.12 24.71 -3.77
N TRP A 123 17.51 24.88 -5.03
CA TRP A 123 18.90 25.11 -5.42
C TRP A 123 19.46 26.41 -4.87
N LYS A 124 18.66 27.47 -4.90
CA LYS A 124 19.04 28.80 -4.40
C LYS A 124 19.13 28.83 -2.87
N LYS A 125 18.21 28.16 -2.17
CA LYS A 125 18.03 28.26 -0.71
C LYS A 125 18.70 27.14 0.09
N ILE A 126 18.97 25.98 -0.52
CA ILE A 126 19.48 24.79 0.18
C ILE A 126 20.73 24.23 -0.50
N ALA A 127 20.60 23.55 -1.63
CA ALA A 127 21.71 22.93 -2.36
C ALA A 127 21.36 22.65 -3.82
N ARG A 128 22.34 22.80 -4.71
CA ARG A 128 22.20 22.44 -6.13
C ARG A 128 21.92 20.94 -6.31
N GLY A 129 21.12 20.59 -7.31
CA GLY A 129 20.79 19.20 -7.64
C GLY A 129 19.61 18.61 -6.86
N LEU A 130 19.08 19.33 -5.87
CA LEU A 130 17.85 18.93 -5.18
C LEU A 130 16.64 18.98 -6.11
N SER A 131 15.63 18.18 -5.85
CA SER A 131 14.43 18.18 -6.69
C SER A 131 13.18 18.00 -5.87
N ALA A 132 12.23 18.91 -6.08
CA ALA A 132 10.90 18.80 -5.52
C ALA A 132 10.05 17.84 -6.36
N GLY A 133 9.05 17.24 -5.74
CA GLY A 133 8.04 16.48 -6.44
C GLY A 133 6.78 16.50 -5.61
N ARG A 134 5.64 16.79 -6.24
CA ARG A 134 4.35 16.99 -5.57
C ARG A 134 4.02 15.85 -4.60
N VAL A 135 4.10 14.61 -5.06
CA VAL A 135 3.81 13.42 -4.25
C VAL A 135 5.05 12.93 -3.49
N GLN A 136 6.24 13.07 -4.10
CA GLN A 136 7.50 12.60 -3.51
C GLN A 136 7.83 13.36 -2.23
N SER A 137 7.69 14.70 -2.20
CA SER A 137 7.95 15.52 -1.03
C SER A 137 7.04 15.14 0.14
N VAL A 138 5.78 14.84 -0.14
CA VAL A 138 4.80 14.38 0.87
C VAL A 138 5.14 12.98 1.39
N ALA A 139 5.67 12.09 0.53
CA ALA A 139 6.17 10.79 0.97
C ALA A 139 7.44 10.90 1.84
N VAL A 140 8.36 11.83 1.52
CA VAL A 140 9.53 12.14 2.37
C VAL A 140 9.05 12.67 3.73
N ARG A 141 8.07 13.57 3.73
CA ARG A 141 7.45 14.11 4.96
C ARG A 141 6.96 13.00 5.89
N LEU A 142 6.26 11.98 5.38
CA LEU A 142 5.83 10.83 6.20
C LEU A 142 7.02 10.14 6.90
N VAL A 143 8.13 9.96 6.20
CA VAL A 143 9.33 9.34 6.77
C VAL A 143 9.99 10.26 7.80
N VAL A 144 10.07 11.57 7.53
CA VAL A 144 10.63 12.58 8.44
C VAL A 144 9.80 12.71 9.71
N GLU A 145 8.46 12.76 9.63
CA GLU A 145 7.58 12.79 10.80
C GLU A 145 7.79 11.54 11.67
N ARG A 146 7.86 10.35 11.07
CA ARG A 146 8.18 9.11 11.80
C ARG A 146 9.56 9.15 12.46
N GLU A 147 10.56 9.72 11.79
CA GLU A 147 11.90 9.89 12.35
C GLU A 147 11.87 10.79 13.60
N ARG A 148 11.10 11.89 13.55
CA ARG A 148 10.91 12.81 14.67
C ARG A 148 10.19 12.17 15.84
N GLU A 149 9.11 11.42 15.57
CA GLU A 149 8.39 10.64 16.59
C GLU A 149 9.35 9.68 17.32
N ILE A 150 10.21 8.98 16.59
CA ILE A 150 11.17 8.04 17.16
C ILE A 150 12.24 8.77 17.97
N LYS A 151 12.76 9.90 17.49
CA LYS A 151 13.79 10.70 18.18
C LYS A 151 13.27 11.34 19.47
N ALA A 152 12.02 11.78 19.49
CA ALA A 152 11.39 12.42 20.65
C ALA A 152 10.83 11.41 21.67
N PHE A 153 10.78 10.12 21.32
CA PHE A 153 10.23 9.08 22.17
C PHE A 153 11.13 8.80 23.38
N VAL A 154 10.56 8.88 24.58
CA VAL A 154 11.21 8.49 25.83
C VAL A 154 10.62 7.15 26.27
N PRO A 155 11.40 6.05 26.24
CA PRO A 155 10.91 4.75 26.68
C PRO A 155 10.53 4.75 28.17
N GLU A 156 9.38 4.14 28.46
CA GLU A 156 8.88 3.95 29.82
C GLU A 156 9.06 2.48 30.19
N GLU A 157 9.67 2.26 31.35
CA GLU A 157 9.83 0.93 31.94
C GLU A 157 8.47 0.38 32.36
N TYR A 158 8.23 -0.90 32.08
CA TYR A 158 7.14 -1.65 32.66
C TYR A 158 7.51 -3.11 32.78
N TRP A 159 6.84 -3.83 33.67
CA TRP A 159 7.09 -5.24 33.91
C TRP A 159 5.86 -6.06 33.60
N GLU A 160 6.10 -7.30 33.17
CA GLU A 160 5.13 -8.36 33.08
C GLU A 160 5.60 -9.50 33.98
N VAL A 161 4.66 -10.30 34.50
CA VAL A 161 5.01 -11.50 35.28
C VAL A 161 4.25 -12.67 34.66
N ASN A 162 5.00 -13.66 34.19
CA ASN A 162 4.45 -14.94 33.75
C ASN A 162 4.60 -15.97 34.88
N ALA A 163 3.59 -16.81 35.08
CA ALA A 163 3.60 -17.91 36.01
C ALA A 163 3.64 -19.24 35.25
N ALA A 164 4.67 -20.02 35.48
CA ALA A 164 4.75 -21.43 35.09
C ALA A 164 4.07 -22.27 36.17
N LEU A 165 2.96 -22.90 35.80
CA LEU A 165 2.08 -23.65 36.68
C LEU A 165 1.95 -25.10 36.19
N THR A 166 1.57 -26.01 37.08
CA THR A 166 1.18 -27.38 36.72
C THR A 166 -0.25 -27.66 37.13
N THR A 167 -1.00 -28.34 36.27
CA THR A 167 -2.38 -28.79 36.56
C THR A 167 -2.38 -29.95 37.55
N PRO A 168 -3.55 -30.34 38.14
CA PRO A 168 -3.65 -31.52 38.98
C PRO A 168 -3.23 -32.84 38.30
N LYS A 169 -3.18 -32.86 36.95
CA LYS A 169 -2.74 -34.00 36.15
C LYS A 169 -1.24 -33.97 35.81
N GLY A 170 -0.53 -32.92 36.24
CA GLY A 170 0.89 -32.72 35.95
C GLY A 170 1.18 -32.06 34.60
N ASP A 171 0.18 -31.55 33.89
CA ASP A 171 0.39 -30.83 32.63
C ASP A 171 0.92 -29.42 32.89
N GLU A 172 1.85 -28.94 32.06
CA GLU A 172 2.36 -27.56 32.13
C GLU A 172 1.33 -26.54 31.63
N LEU A 173 1.20 -25.43 32.35
CA LEU A 173 0.35 -24.30 32.00
C LEU A 173 1.08 -22.98 32.32
N SER A 174 1.37 -22.20 31.29
CA SER A 174 1.95 -20.85 31.45
C SER A 174 0.86 -19.78 31.34
N MET A 175 0.73 -18.94 32.38
CA MET A 175 -0.27 -17.88 32.48
C MET A 175 0.36 -16.52 32.77
N ASP A 176 -0.15 -15.46 32.14
CA ASP A 176 0.29 -14.08 32.39
C ASP A 176 -0.52 -13.46 33.52
N VAL A 177 0.14 -12.78 34.46
CA VAL A 177 -0.53 -11.97 35.48
C VAL A 177 -1.10 -10.72 34.80
N THR A 178 -2.42 -10.59 34.80
CA THR A 178 -3.12 -9.53 34.05
C THR A 178 -3.72 -8.45 34.93
N HIS A 179 -4.10 -8.77 36.18
CA HIS A 179 -4.74 -7.82 37.09
C HIS A 179 -4.30 -8.03 38.54
N LYS A 180 -4.37 -6.95 39.33
CA LYS A 180 -4.33 -6.95 40.80
C LYS A 180 -5.56 -6.17 41.30
N GLY A 181 -6.48 -6.85 41.98
CA GLY A 181 -7.84 -6.38 42.22
C GLY A 181 -8.56 -6.10 40.90
N ASP A 182 -9.10 -4.89 40.77
CA ASP A 182 -9.81 -4.44 39.56
C ASP A 182 -8.93 -3.70 38.54
N LYS A 183 -7.63 -3.52 38.83
CA LYS A 183 -6.72 -2.77 37.95
C LYS A 183 -5.85 -3.71 37.12
N ALA A 184 -5.55 -3.31 35.89
CA ALA A 184 -4.57 -3.99 35.04
C ALA A 184 -3.21 -4.02 35.75
N PHE A 185 -2.58 -5.19 35.76
CA PHE A 185 -1.27 -5.39 36.37
C PHE A 185 -0.19 -4.93 35.39
N ARG A 186 0.47 -3.81 35.71
CA ARG A 186 1.56 -3.25 34.92
C ARG A 186 2.51 -2.45 35.83
N PRO A 187 3.32 -3.14 36.67
CA PRO A 187 4.32 -2.47 37.51
C PRO A 187 5.31 -1.67 36.66
N VAL A 188 5.81 -0.55 37.18
CA VAL A 188 6.69 0.35 36.43
C VAL A 188 8.16 0.29 36.89
N ASN A 189 8.46 -0.55 37.88
CA ASN A 189 9.81 -0.74 38.38
C ASN A 189 9.97 -2.12 39.04
N ARG A 190 11.23 -2.44 39.37
CA ARG A 190 11.61 -3.69 40.01
C ARG A 190 10.96 -3.87 41.39
N ASP A 191 10.93 -2.85 42.23
CA ASP A 191 10.47 -2.99 43.61
C ASP A 191 8.98 -3.35 43.68
N GLU A 192 8.14 -2.69 42.88
CA GLU A 192 6.72 -3.02 42.73
C GLU A 192 6.52 -4.44 42.19
N THR A 193 7.33 -4.83 41.20
CA THR A 193 7.26 -6.17 40.60
C THR A 193 7.59 -7.24 41.62
N TYR A 194 8.70 -7.10 42.34
CA TYR A 194 9.14 -8.10 43.31
C TYR A 194 8.27 -8.12 44.57
N ALA A 195 7.65 -6.99 44.95
CA ALA A 195 6.60 -7.00 45.97
C ALA A 195 5.38 -7.82 45.53
N ALA A 196 4.98 -7.75 44.26
CA ALA A 196 3.91 -8.59 43.72
C ALA A 196 4.33 -10.07 43.63
N VAL A 197 5.55 -10.36 43.19
CA VAL A 197 6.12 -11.72 43.14
C VAL A 197 6.10 -12.36 44.52
N ALA A 198 6.55 -11.66 45.56
CA ALA A 198 6.56 -12.19 46.94
C ALA A 198 5.16 -12.54 47.48
N LEU A 199 4.10 -11.87 46.98
CA LEU A 199 2.71 -12.22 47.28
C LEU A 199 2.26 -13.44 46.47
N LEU A 200 2.60 -13.47 45.18
CA LEU A 200 2.28 -14.54 44.24
C LEU A 200 2.96 -15.88 44.60
N GLU A 201 4.18 -15.86 45.16
CA GLU A 201 4.89 -17.06 45.63
C GLU A 201 4.16 -17.79 46.76
N LYS A 202 3.37 -17.06 47.56
CA LYS A 202 2.62 -17.58 48.70
C LYS A 202 1.15 -17.83 48.39
N ALA A 203 0.71 -17.46 47.18
CA ALA A 203 -0.68 -17.53 46.79
C ALA A 203 -1.08 -18.95 46.40
N ARG A 204 -2.35 -19.30 46.65
CA ARG A 204 -2.98 -20.48 46.07
C ARG A 204 -3.56 -20.10 44.71
N TYR A 205 -3.21 -20.85 43.68
CA TYR A 205 -3.69 -20.64 42.32
C TYR A 205 -4.90 -21.53 42.06
N GLU A 206 -6.03 -20.93 41.70
CA GLU A 206 -7.27 -21.66 41.43
C GLU A 206 -7.87 -21.19 40.11
N ILE A 207 -8.31 -22.13 39.28
CA ILE A 207 -9.06 -21.81 38.07
C ILE A 207 -10.43 -21.26 38.47
N VAL A 208 -10.70 -20.02 38.09
CA VAL A 208 -11.99 -19.35 38.38
C VAL A 208 -12.91 -19.29 37.17
N ASP A 209 -12.36 -19.37 35.96
CA ASP A 209 -13.13 -19.33 34.73
C ASP A 209 -12.40 -20.06 33.61
N ARG A 210 -13.18 -20.74 32.78
CA ARG A 210 -12.72 -21.32 31.52
C ARG A 210 -13.78 -21.07 30.46
N GLU A 211 -13.41 -20.31 29.46
CA GLU A 211 -14.27 -19.99 28.34
C GLU A 211 -13.74 -20.63 27.06
N ASP A 212 -14.51 -21.58 26.52
CA ASP A 212 -14.25 -22.21 25.23
C ASP A 212 -15.26 -21.70 24.20
N LYS A 213 -14.76 -21.07 23.13
CA LYS A 213 -15.60 -20.48 22.07
C LYS A 213 -15.16 -20.92 20.67
N PRO A 214 -16.10 -21.35 19.81
CA PRO A 214 -15.81 -21.54 18.41
C PRO A 214 -15.48 -20.18 17.76
N THR A 215 -14.37 -20.12 17.05
CA THR A 215 -13.88 -18.93 16.35
C THR A 215 -13.52 -19.29 14.93
N SER A 216 -13.47 -18.29 14.04
CA SER A 216 -13.12 -18.53 12.63
C SER A 216 -12.22 -17.45 12.07
N SER A 217 -11.37 -17.82 11.11
CA SER A 217 -10.55 -16.90 10.33
C SER A 217 -10.98 -16.96 8.87
N LYS A 218 -11.50 -15.84 8.35
CA LYS A 218 -11.83 -15.69 6.93
C LYS A 218 -10.55 -15.54 6.10
N PRO A 219 -10.54 -15.95 4.82
CA PRO A 219 -9.45 -15.61 3.91
C PRO A 219 -9.41 -14.11 3.64
N GLY A 220 -8.24 -13.62 3.24
CA GLY A 220 -8.11 -12.25 2.73
C GLY A 220 -8.65 -12.11 1.30
N ALA A 221 -8.95 -10.87 0.90
CA ALA A 221 -9.32 -10.52 -0.47
C ALA A 221 -8.21 -10.90 -1.49
N PRO A 222 -8.55 -11.07 -2.78
CA PRO A 222 -7.54 -11.19 -3.84
C PRO A 222 -6.66 -9.94 -3.88
N TYR A 223 -5.46 -10.06 -4.45
CA TYR A 223 -4.50 -8.96 -4.41
C TYR A 223 -4.93 -7.79 -5.30
N ILE A 224 -4.64 -6.60 -4.80
CA ILE A 224 -4.50 -5.37 -5.57
C ILE A 224 -3.02 -4.97 -5.56
N THR A 225 -2.64 -3.91 -6.27
CA THR A 225 -1.22 -3.53 -6.37
C THR A 225 -0.58 -3.27 -5.00
N SER A 226 -1.29 -2.55 -4.12
CA SER A 226 -0.80 -2.22 -2.77
C SER A 226 -0.63 -3.46 -1.90
N THR A 227 -1.61 -4.38 -1.90
CA THR A 227 -1.58 -5.58 -1.06
C THR A 227 -0.62 -6.63 -1.60
N LEU A 228 -0.42 -6.72 -2.93
CA LEU A 228 0.62 -7.54 -3.54
C LEU A 228 2.02 -7.06 -3.13
N GLN A 229 2.28 -5.76 -3.23
CA GLN A 229 3.55 -5.16 -2.83
C GLN A 229 3.85 -5.43 -1.34
N GLN A 230 2.85 -5.25 -0.47
CA GLN A 230 2.96 -5.53 0.96
C GLN A 230 3.26 -7.01 1.24
N ALA A 231 2.53 -7.92 0.60
CA ALA A 231 2.69 -9.36 0.79
C ALA A 231 4.03 -9.87 0.24
N ALA A 232 4.45 -9.41 -0.95
CA ALA A 232 5.74 -9.77 -1.54
C ALA A 232 6.92 -9.29 -0.69
N SER A 233 6.84 -8.08 -0.13
CA SER A 233 7.86 -7.59 0.80
C SER A 233 7.89 -8.40 2.10
N THR A 234 6.74 -8.69 2.70
CA THR A 234 6.69 -9.38 4.00
C THR A 234 7.05 -10.87 3.88
N ARG A 235 6.58 -11.55 2.83
CA ARG A 235 6.69 -13.01 2.69
C ARG A 235 7.86 -13.46 1.80
N LEU A 236 8.24 -12.68 0.79
CA LEU A 236 9.30 -13.03 -0.16
C LEU A 236 10.55 -12.16 -0.01
N GLY A 237 10.47 -11.10 0.80
CA GLY A 237 11.56 -10.17 0.97
C GLY A 237 11.76 -9.21 -0.21
N PHE A 238 10.86 -9.19 -1.21
CA PHE A 238 11.02 -8.38 -2.42
C PHE A 238 10.73 -6.89 -2.15
N GLY A 239 11.57 -6.00 -2.70
CA GLY A 239 11.26 -4.58 -2.76
C GLY A 239 10.18 -4.29 -3.80
N VAL A 240 9.48 -3.18 -3.66
CA VAL A 240 8.31 -2.83 -4.49
C VAL A 240 8.63 -2.71 -5.97
N LYS A 241 9.82 -2.18 -6.32
CA LYS A 241 10.31 -2.12 -7.71
C LYS A 241 10.48 -3.51 -8.30
N LYS A 242 11.12 -4.42 -7.57
CA LYS A 242 11.30 -5.82 -7.98
C LYS A 242 9.96 -6.52 -8.15
N THR A 243 9.04 -6.35 -7.21
CA THR A 243 7.68 -6.91 -7.30
C THR A 243 6.96 -6.46 -8.57
N MET A 244 6.98 -5.16 -8.88
CA MET A 244 6.28 -4.65 -10.07
C MET A 244 6.95 -5.09 -11.37
N MET A 245 8.28 -5.16 -11.42
CA MET A 245 8.98 -5.70 -12.59
C MET A 245 8.62 -7.16 -12.86
N MET A 246 8.56 -7.98 -11.80
CA MET A 246 8.17 -9.40 -11.94
C MET A 246 6.70 -9.55 -12.33
N ALA A 247 5.81 -8.76 -11.72
CA ALA A 247 4.40 -8.76 -12.05
C ALA A 247 4.15 -8.34 -13.51
N GLN A 248 4.89 -7.34 -14.00
CA GLN A 248 4.82 -6.92 -15.40
C GLN A 248 5.22 -8.07 -16.35
N ARG A 249 6.33 -8.76 -16.07
CA ARG A 249 6.74 -9.92 -16.88
C ARG A 249 5.73 -11.05 -16.87
N LEU A 250 5.12 -11.33 -15.71
CA LEU A 250 4.05 -12.33 -15.60
C LEU A 250 2.81 -11.92 -16.39
N TYR A 251 2.43 -10.64 -16.38
CA TYR A 251 1.30 -10.12 -17.14
C TYR A 251 1.55 -10.18 -18.65
N GLU A 252 2.70 -9.69 -19.12
CA GLU A 252 3.11 -9.69 -20.53
C GLU A 252 3.25 -11.11 -21.11
N ALA A 253 3.63 -12.08 -20.27
CA ALA A 253 3.66 -13.50 -20.63
C ALA A 253 2.28 -14.19 -20.55
N GLY A 254 1.23 -13.46 -20.14
CA GLY A 254 -0.14 -13.97 -20.07
C GLY A 254 -0.44 -14.84 -18.85
N HIS A 255 0.39 -14.82 -17.80
CA HIS A 255 0.22 -15.66 -16.60
C HIS A 255 -0.70 -15.04 -15.54
N ILE A 256 -0.77 -13.71 -15.47
CA ILE A 256 -1.63 -13.00 -14.51
C ILE A 256 -2.43 -11.88 -15.18
N THR A 257 -3.46 -11.40 -14.49
CA THR A 257 -4.16 -10.16 -14.84
C THR A 257 -3.29 -8.92 -14.59
N TYR A 258 -3.72 -7.78 -15.13
CA TYR A 258 -3.01 -6.51 -15.06
C TYR A 258 -2.67 -6.10 -13.62
N MET A 259 -1.39 -5.85 -13.38
CA MET A 259 -0.81 -5.68 -12.05
C MET A 259 -1.01 -4.29 -11.42
N ARG A 260 -1.55 -3.32 -12.17
CA ARG A 260 -1.85 -1.96 -11.69
C ARG A 260 -3.37 -1.81 -11.54
N THR A 261 -3.85 -2.18 -10.36
CA THR A 261 -5.28 -2.24 -10.02
C THR A 261 -5.47 -1.91 -8.53
N ASP A 262 -6.56 -1.23 -8.22
CA ASP A 262 -7.08 -1.01 -6.87
C ASP A 262 -8.40 -1.76 -6.61
N SER A 263 -8.81 -2.59 -7.57
CA SER A 263 -10.05 -3.37 -7.53
C SER A 263 -9.81 -4.78 -7.01
N THR A 264 -10.57 -5.21 -6.00
CA THR A 264 -10.59 -6.59 -5.52
C THR A 264 -11.63 -7.46 -6.25
N ASN A 265 -12.27 -6.90 -7.29
CA ASN A 265 -13.28 -7.60 -8.06
C ASN A 265 -12.69 -8.81 -8.79
N LEU A 266 -13.50 -9.86 -8.97
CA LEU A 266 -13.18 -11.05 -9.77
C LEU A 266 -14.30 -11.27 -10.77
N SER A 267 -13.95 -11.59 -12.02
CA SER A 267 -14.93 -11.92 -13.05
C SER A 267 -15.68 -13.21 -12.69
N GLN A 268 -16.87 -13.39 -13.27
CA GLN A 268 -17.65 -14.61 -13.04
C GLN A 268 -16.88 -15.86 -13.49
N ASP A 269 -16.15 -15.77 -14.61
CA ASP A 269 -15.30 -16.84 -15.12
C ASP A 269 -14.15 -17.16 -14.16
N ALA A 270 -13.50 -16.14 -13.59
CA ALA A 270 -12.43 -16.32 -12.62
C ALA A 270 -12.93 -16.98 -11.33
N VAL A 271 -14.10 -16.56 -10.83
CA VAL A 271 -14.73 -17.16 -9.65
C VAL A 271 -15.10 -18.62 -9.93
N ALA A 272 -15.71 -18.92 -11.08
CA ALA A 272 -16.05 -20.28 -11.47
C ALA A 272 -14.80 -21.17 -11.59
N MET A 273 -13.74 -20.65 -12.20
CA MET A 273 -12.45 -21.31 -12.34
C MET A 273 -11.83 -21.66 -10.98
N ALA A 274 -11.74 -20.68 -10.06
CA ALA A 274 -11.22 -20.92 -8.71
C ALA A 274 -12.06 -21.95 -7.94
N ARG A 275 -13.39 -21.85 -8.00
CA ARG A 275 -14.31 -22.75 -7.30
C ARG A 275 -14.22 -24.18 -7.82
N GLY A 276 -14.15 -24.37 -9.15
CA GLY A 276 -13.96 -25.67 -9.77
C GLY A 276 -12.64 -26.32 -9.36
N TYR A 277 -11.55 -25.54 -9.33
CA TYR A 277 -10.26 -26.01 -8.83
C TYR A 277 -10.34 -26.43 -7.36
N ILE A 278 -11.02 -25.64 -6.52
CA ILE A 278 -11.17 -25.92 -5.09
C ILE A 278 -11.92 -27.23 -4.86
N GLU A 279 -13.05 -27.42 -5.55
CA GLU A 279 -13.83 -28.64 -5.44
C GLU A 279 -13.03 -29.88 -5.86
N SER A 280 -12.29 -29.77 -6.97
CA SER A 280 -11.56 -30.89 -7.56
C SER A 280 -10.31 -31.28 -6.76
N ASN A 281 -9.59 -30.30 -6.21
CA ASN A 281 -8.28 -30.52 -5.58
C ASN A 281 -8.31 -30.54 -4.05
N PHE A 282 -9.28 -29.88 -3.41
CA PHE A 282 -9.42 -29.85 -1.94
C PHE A 282 -10.70 -30.55 -1.45
N GLY A 283 -11.77 -30.54 -2.26
CA GLY A 283 -13.05 -31.18 -1.95
C GLY A 283 -14.10 -30.23 -1.38
N LYS A 284 -15.37 -30.67 -1.40
CA LYS A 284 -16.56 -29.85 -1.09
C LYS A 284 -16.52 -29.08 0.23
N LYS A 285 -15.89 -29.62 1.28
CA LYS A 285 -15.79 -28.94 2.59
C LYS A 285 -14.97 -27.64 2.55
N TYR A 286 -14.10 -27.47 1.55
CA TYR A 286 -13.30 -26.27 1.33
C TYR A 286 -13.98 -25.26 0.41
N LEU A 287 -15.08 -25.64 -0.24
CA LEU A 287 -15.82 -24.78 -1.15
C LEU A 287 -17.01 -24.14 -0.40
N PRO A 288 -17.09 -22.81 -0.31
CA PRO A 288 -18.27 -22.14 0.23
C PRO A 288 -19.49 -22.40 -0.66
N GLU A 289 -20.68 -22.49 -0.06
CA GLU A 289 -21.94 -22.70 -0.78
C GLU A 289 -22.14 -21.65 -1.88
N ASN A 290 -22.00 -20.37 -1.51
CA ASN A 290 -22.06 -19.23 -2.43
C ASN A 290 -20.67 -18.67 -2.74
N ALA A 291 -20.50 -18.07 -3.92
CA ALA A 291 -19.29 -17.35 -4.27
C ALA A 291 -19.00 -16.21 -3.27
N ILE A 292 -17.73 -16.00 -2.93
CA ILE A 292 -17.33 -14.90 -2.04
C ILE A 292 -17.06 -13.66 -2.89
N THR A 293 -17.77 -12.58 -2.62
CA THR A 293 -17.56 -11.28 -3.28
C THR A 293 -16.76 -10.35 -2.38
N TYR A 294 -15.85 -9.58 -2.99
CA TYR A 294 -15.04 -8.57 -2.31
C TYR A 294 -15.34 -7.21 -2.93
N ALA A 295 -15.90 -6.31 -2.13
CA ALA A 295 -16.25 -4.97 -2.60
C ALA A 295 -14.99 -4.15 -2.93
N SER A 296 -14.99 -3.49 -4.08
CA SER A 296 -14.03 -2.44 -4.42
C SER A 296 -14.44 -1.12 -3.76
N LYS A 297 -13.50 -0.18 -3.59
CA LYS A 297 -13.80 1.16 -3.07
C LYS A 297 -14.62 1.96 -4.08
N GLU A 298 -15.47 2.89 -3.61
CA GLU A 298 -16.36 3.74 -4.45
C GLU A 298 -15.66 4.53 -5.58
N ASN A 299 -14.34 4.75 -5.48
CA ASN A 299 -13.53 5.44 -6.50
C ASN A 299 -12.54 4.52 -7.22
N SER A 300 -12.69 3.19 -7.11
CA SER A 300 -11.84 2.27 -7.87
C SER A 300 -12.06 2.45 -9.37
N GLN A 301 -11.02 2.27 -10.19
CA GLN A 301 -11.22 2.24 -11.64
C GLN A 301 -11.99 0.94 -11.96
N GLU A 302 -13.32 0.99 -11.94
CA GLU A 302 -14.22 -0.18 -11.90
C GLU A 302 -14.04 -1.18 -13.06
N ALA A 303 -13.36 -0.78 -14.13
CA ALA A 303 -12.99 -1.66 -15.24
C ALA A 303 -11.84 -2.64 -14.93
N HIS A 304 -11.19 -2.54 -13.77
CA HIS A 304 -10.06 -3.38 -13.40
C HIS A 304 -10.51 -4.60 -12.57
N GLU A 305 -9.86 -5.73 -12.82
CA GLU A 305 -9.95 -6.93 -11.99
C GLU A 305 -8.82 -6.96 -10.96
N ALA A 306 -8.95 -7.77 -9.92
CA ALA A 306 -7.87 -8.08 -8.99
C ALA A 306 -6.69 -8.76 -9.70
N ILE A 307 -5.52 -8.72 -9.08
CA ILE A 307 -4.33 -9.45 -9.54
C ILE A 307 -4.50 -10.93 -9.19
N ARG A 308 -4.70 -11.75 -10.22
CA ARG A 308 -4.94 -13.19 -10.13
C ARG A 308 -4.25 -13.94 -11.28
N PRO A 309 -4.10 -15.27 -11.19
CA PRO A 309 -3.75 -16.09 -12.35
C PRO A 309 -4.76 -15.91 -13.49
N SER A 310 -4.28 -15.94 -14.72
CA SER A 310 -5.13 -16.03 -15.92
C SER A 310 -5.76 -17.41 -16.07
N ASP A 311 -5.04 -18.44 -15.64
CA ASP A 311 -5.48 -19.83 -15.55
C ASP A 311 -5.06 -20.43 -14.20
N VAL A 312 -6.02 -20.96 -13.43
CA VAL A 312 -5.77 -21.55 -12.11
C VAL A 312 -5.07 -22.92 -12.19
N GLU A 313 -5.18 -23.62 -13.32
CA GLU A 313 -4.57 -24.95 -13.53
C GLU A 313 -3.06 -24.88 -13.78
N VAL A 314 -2.57 -23.68 -14.12
CA VAL A 314 -1.15 -23.36 -14.21
C VAL A 314 -0.63 -23.11 -12.79
N VAL A 315 0.17 -24.05 -12.28
CA VAL A 315 0.88 -23.88 -11.00
C VAL A 315 2.28 -23.33 -11.24
N ALA A 316 2.88 -22.71 -10.23
CA ALA A 316 4.13 -21.97 -10.36
C ALA A 316 5.28 -22.78 -10.97
N GLU A 317 5.35 -24.08 -10.66
CA GLU A 317 6.36 -25.01 -11.15
C GLU A 317 6.25 -25.30 -12.66
N LYS A 318 5.10 -24.98 -13.28
CA LYS A 318 4.87 -25.14 -14.72
C LYS A 318 5.37 -23.94 -15.55
N LEU A 319 5.72 -22.82 -14.91
CA LEU A 319 6.16 -21.58 -15.57
C LEU A 319 7.65 -21.67 -15.99
N LYS A 320 7.94 -22.40 -17.07
CA LYS A 320 9.32 -22.66 -17.53
C LYS A 320 10.01 -21.44 -18.17
N ASP A 321 9.23 -20.47 -18.61
CA ASP A 321 9.66 -19.21 -19.23
C ASP A 321 9.97 -18.10 -18.19
N MET A 322 9.72 -18.36 -16.91
CA MET A 322 9.85 -17.39 -15.83
C MET A 322 11.00 -17.72 -14.87
N GLU A 323 11.70 -16.69 -14.41
CA GLU A 323 12.75 -16.85 -13.40
C GLU A 323 12.19 -17.20 -12.01
N ALA A 324 13.02 -17.78 -11.15
CA ALA A 324 12.58 -18.31 -9.85
C ALA A 324 11.85 -17.28 -8.97
N ASP A 325 12.24 -16.00 -9.04
CA ASP A 325 11.58 -14.96 -8.27
C ASP A 325 10.22 -14.55 -8.87
N ALA A 326 10.06 -14.60 -10.20
CA ALA A 326 8.76 -14.45 -10.85
C ALA A 326 7.85 -15.65 -10.50
N GLN A 327 8.36 -16.88 -10.48
CA GLN A 327 7.62 -18.06 -10.04
C GLN A 327 7.15 -17.94 -8.58
N LYS A 328 8.00 -17.44 -7.67
CA LYS A 328 7.62 -17.18 -6.26
C LYS A 328 6.51 -16.13 -6.16
N LEU A 329 6.59 -15.06 -6.95
CA LEU A 329 5.56 -14.03 -6.97
C LEU A 329 4.24 -14.57 -7.52
N TYR A 330 4.30 -15.34 -8.60
CA TYR A 330 3.14 -16.03 -9.15
C TYR A 330 2.51 -16.98 -8.14
N GLN A 331 3.32 -17.80 -7.45
CA GLN A 331 2.83 -18.70 -6.41
C GLN A 331 2.11 -17.94 -5.29
N LEU A 332 2.63 -16.78 -4.88
CA LEU A 332 2.00 -15.91 -3.89
C LEU A 332 0.62 -15.43 -4.37
N ILE A 333 0.54 -14.94 -5.62
CA ILE A 333 -0.71 -14.49 -6.26
C ILE A 333 -1.72 -15.64 -6.33
N TRP A 334 -1.28 -16.79 -6.85
CA TRP A 334 -2.10 -17.99 -7.01
C TRP A 334 -2.70 -18.47 -5.69
N ARG A 335 -1.89 -18.58 -4.62
CA ARG A 335 -2.40 -19.02 -3.31
C ARG A 335 -3.43 -18.08 -2.73
N GLN A 336 -3.24 -16.77 -2.89
CA GLN A 336 -4.20 -15.77 -2.43
C GLN A 336 -5.51 -15.83 -3.21
N PHE A 337 -5.43 -15.99 -4.53
CA PHE A 337 -6.59 -16.13 -5.40
C PHE A 337 -7.41 -17.38 -5.07
N VAL A 338 -6.78 -18.54 -4.90
CA VAL A 338 -7.48 -19.77 -4.50
C VAL A 338 -8.05 -19.61 -3.08
N ALA A 339 -7.25 -19.14 -2.12
CA ALA A 339 -7.70 -18.96 -0.74
C ALA A 339 -8.90 -18.03 -0.60
N CYS A 340 -8.98 -16.95 -1.38
CA CYS A 340 -10.06 -15.98 -1.27
C CYS A 340 -11.45 -16.54 -1.60
N GLN A 341 -11.53 -17.70 -2.27
CA GLN A 341 -12.76 -18.43 -2.56
C GLN A 341 -12.94 -19.69 -1.71
N MET A 342 -12.12 -19.93 -0.69
CA MET A 342 -12.21 -21.09 0.21
C MET A 342 -13.00 -20.79 1.50
N THR A 343 -13.50 -21.83 2.16
CA THR A 343 -14.19 -21.70 3.45
C THR A 343 -13.26 -21.21 4.58
N PRO A 344 -13.79 -20.51 5.61
CA PRO A 344 -13.00 -20.06 6.76
C PRO A 344 -12.33 -21.21 7.51
N ALA A 345 -11.13 -20.95 8.04
CA ALA A 345 -10.53 -21.83 9.04
C ALA A 345 -11.33 -21.74 10.35
N LYS A 346 -11.52 -22.86 11.05
CA LYS A 346 -12.29 -22.96 12.30
C LYS A 346 -11.39 -23.41 13.44
N TYR A 347 -11.54 -22.75 14.58
CA TYR A 347 -10.76 -22.99 15.78
C TYR A 347 -11.67 -23.06 16.99
N ASP A 348 -11.31 -23.87 17.98
CA ASP A 348 -11.83 -23.75 19.34
C ASP A 348 -10.83 -22.91 20.12
N SER A 349 -11.22 -21.67 20.47
CA SER A 349 -10.40 -20.77 21.27
C SER A 349 -10.76 -20.92 22.74
N SER A 350 -9.74 -21.09 23.57
CA SER A 350 -9.86 -21.26 25.02
C SER A 350 -9.21 -20.08 25.73
N THR A 351 -9.93 -19.46 26.66
CA THR A 351 -9.37 -18.53 27.65
C THR A 351 -9.54 -19.14 29.03
N ILE A 352 -8.42 -19.38 29.71
CA ILE A 352 -8.39 -19.86 31.09
C ILE A 352 -8.03 -18.68 31.98
N THR A 353 -8.83 -18.44 33.02
CA THR A 353 -8.55 -17.42 34.04
C THR A 353 -8.34 -18.11 35.39
N ALA A 354 -7.24 -17.78 36.06
CA ALA A 354 -6.94 -18.22 37.41
C ALA A 354 -6.91 -17.04 38.38
N ALA A 355 -7.31 -17.26 39.62
CA ALA A 355 -7.12 -16.34 40.73
C ALA A 355 -5.95 -16.81 41.61
N ALA A 356 -5.18 -15.85 42.11
CA ALA A 356 -4.10 -16.08 43.06
C ALA A 356 -4.08 -14.95 44.10
N GLY A 357 -4.82 -15.13 45.20
CA GLY A 357 -5.14 -14.02 46.11
C GLY A 357 -5.86 -12.89 45.37
N ASP A 358 -5.35 -11.66 45.48
CA ASP A 358 -5.91 -10.50 44.77
C ASP A 358 -5.53 -10.43 43.28
N PHE A 359 -4.75 -11.39 42.77
CA PHE A 359 -4.28 -11.37 41.37
C PHE A 359 -5.17 -12.20 40.46
N ARG A 360 -5.27 -11.79 39.19
CA ARG A 360 -5.86 -12.59 38.11
C ARG A 360 -4.85 -12.88 37.02
N LEU A 361 -4.75 -14.14 36.64
CA LEU A 361 -3.88 -14.63 35.58
C LEU A 361 -4.71 -15.12 34.40
N LYS A 362 -4.18 -15.00 33.18
CA LYS A 362 -4.84 -15.51 31.97
C LYS A 362 -3.88 -16.33 31.11
N ALA A 363 -4.41 -17.42 30.56
CA ALA A 363 -3.83 -18.12 29.43
C ALA A 363 -4.83 -18.16 28.28
N LYS A 364 -4.35 -17.87 27.08
CA LYS A 364 -5.09 -18.02 25.83
C LYS A 364 -4.41 -19.05 24.95
N GLY A 365 -5.21 -19.81 24.24
CA GLY A 365 -4.77 -20.75 23.22
C GLY A 365 -5.94 -21.14 22.34
N ARG A 366 -5.66 -21.82 21.22
CA ARG A 366 -6.70 -22.31 20.32
C ARG A 366 -6.28 -23.59 19.64
N ILE A 367 -7.27 -24.41 19.31
CA ILE A 367 -7.08 -25.67 18.59
C ILE A 367 -7.70 -25.55 17.20
N LEU A 368 -6.90 -25.79 16.16
CA LEU A 368 -7.40 -25.84 14.79
C LEU A 368 -8.32 -27.06 14.61
N ARG A 369 -9.58 -26.82 14.27
CA ARG A 369 -10.57 -27.85 13.97
C ARG A 369 -10.72 -28.11 12.48
N PHE A 370 -10.54 -27.06 11.68
CA PHE A 370 -10.60 -27.13 10.24
C PHE A 370 -9.71 -26.05 9.63
N ASP A 371 -8.76 -26.46 8.80
CA ASP A 371 -7.77 -25.59 8.15
C ASP A 371 -8.37 -24.65 7.10
N GLY A 372 -9.47 -25.01 6.45
CA GLY A 372 -10.16 -24.14 5.49
C GLY A 372 -9.19 -23.56 4.45
N TRP A 373 -9.27 -22.25 4.22
CA TRP A 373 -8.37 -21.53 3.32
C TRP A 373 -6.88 -21.63 3.68
N THR A 374 -6.51 -21.92 4.92
CA THR A 374 -5.09 -22.04 5.30
C THR A 374 -4.44 -23.29 4.69
N LYS A 375 -5.24 -24.25 4.21
CA LYS A 375 -4.77 -25.46 3.52
C LYS A 375 -3.90 -25.15 2.30
N VAL A 376 -4.23 -24.11 1.53
CA VAL A 376 -3.49 -23.73 0.32
C VAL A 376 -2.28 -22.84 0.63
N MET A 377 -2.10 -22.41 1.87
CA MET A 377 -0.95 -21.61 2.31
C MET A 377 0.22 -22.52 2.72
N PRO A 378 1.47 -22.01 2.74
CA PRO A 378 2.58 -22.72 3.38
C PRO A 378 2.22 -23.00 4.85
N ALA A 379 2.71 -24.12 5.39
CA ALA A 379 2.49 -24.47 6.80
C ALA A 379 2.91 -23.30 7.70
N LEU A 380 1.96 -22.76 8.46
CA LEU A 380 2.21 -21.69 9.41
C LEU A 380 3.17 -22.19 10.50
N ARG A 381 4.15 -21.36 10.88
CA ARG A 381 4.84 -21.58 12.15
C ARG A 381 3.80 -21.38 13.26
N LYS A 382 3.76 -22.31 14.23
CA LYS A 382 2.88 -22.17 15.39
C LYS A 382 3.31 -20.93 16.17
N ASN A 383 2.42 -19.96 16.30
CA ASN A 383 2.60 -18.82 17.20
C ASN A 383 2.10 -19.19 18.61
N ASP A 384 2.42 -18.38 19.62
CA ASP A 384 1.99 -18.63 21.00
C ASP A 384 0.46 -18.70 21.16
N GLU A 385 -0.32 -18.01 20.31
CA GLU A 385 -1.78 -18.11 20.29
C GLU A 385 -2.29 -19.45 19.75
N ASP A 386 -1.51 -20.16 18.93
CA ASP A 386 -1.84 -21.49 18.40
C ASP A 386 -1.45 -22.64 19.35
N ARG A 387 -1.10 -22.31 20.61
CA ARG A 387 -0.82 -23.32 21.62
C ARG A 387 -2.10 -24.03 22.07
N THR A 388 -1.99 -25.34 22.23
CA THR A 388 -3.02 -26.14 22.89
C THR A 388 -2.90 -25.93 24.40
N LEU A 389 -3.99 -25.53 25.04
CA LEU A 389 -4.04 -25.45 26.51
C LEU A 389 -4.45 -26.81 27.10
N PRO A 390 -3.93 -27.19 28.29
CA PRO A 390 -4.34 -28.42 28.97
C PRO A 390 -5.81 -28.41 29.38
N ALA A 391 -6.33 -29.60 29.68
CA ALA A 391 -7.67 -29.77 30.23
C ALA A 391 -7.67 -29.39 31.71
N VAL A 392 -8.47 -28.39 32.06
CA VAL A 392 -8.67 -27.90 33.44
C VAL A 392 -10.14 -27.58 33.67
N SER A 393 -10.59 -27.70 34.91
CA SER A 393 -11.95 -27.39 35.37
C SER A 393 -11.93 -26.18 36.31
N VAL A 394 -13.05 -25.45 36.39
CA VAL A 394 -13.24 -24.43 37.43
C VAL A 394 -13.15 -25.09 38.81
N GLY A 395 -12.37 -24.48 39.71
CA GLY A 395 -12.04 -25.02 41.02
C GLY A 395 -10.76 -25.85 41.08
N ASP A 396 -10.15 -26.20 39.92
CA ASP A 396 -8.85 -26.88 39.92
C ASP A 396 -7.79 -25.99 40.56
N VAL A 397 -6.99 -26.59 41.44
CA VAL A 397 -5.83 -25.94 42.05
C VAL A 397 -4.62 -26.19 41.18
N LEU A 398 -3.86 -25.14 40.91
CA LEU A 398 -2.61 -25.21 40.16
C LEU A 398 -1.42 -25.10 41.12
N ASP A 399 -0.37 -25.87 40.85
CA ASP A 399 0.87 -25.77 41.60
C ASP A 399 1.81 -24.79 40.89
N LEU A 400 2.30 -23.79 41.62
CA LEU A 400 3.29 -22.86 41.13
C LEU A 400 4.66 -23.54 41.04
N GLN A 401 5.22 -23.57 39.84
CA GLN A 401 6.57 -24.06 39.59
C GLN A 401 7.58 -22.92 39.58
N GLN A 402 7.25 -21.83 38.86
CA GLN A 402 8.14 -20.68 38.73
C GLN A 402 7.37 -19.40 38.40
N LEU A 403 7.83 -18.27 38.94
CA LEU A 403 7.47 -16.93 38.47
C LEU A 403 8.60 -16.36 37.63
N LEU A 404 8.24 -15.77 36.49
CA LEU A 404 9.15 -15.23 35.50
C LEU A 404 8.83 -13.73 35.30
N PRO A 405 9.39 -12.84 36.12
CA PRO A 405 9.31 -11.40 35.89
C PRO A 405 10.11 -11.00 34.64
N GLY A 406 9.45 -10.32 33.71
CA GLY A 406 10.05 -9.77 32.50
C GLY A 406 10.06 -8.25 32.56
N GLN A 407 11.26 -7.66 32.45
CA GLN A 407 11.39 -6.21 32.27
C GLN A 407 11.18 -5.87 30.79
N HIS A 408 10.34 -4.87 30.56
CA HIS A 408 10.03 -4.36 29.23
C HIS A 408 10.14 -2.84 29.22
N PHE A 409 10.25 -2.31 28.00
CA PHE A 409 10.18 -0.89 27.74
C PHE A 409 9.16 -0.67 26.64
N THR A 410 8.39 0.43 26.76
CA THR A 410 7.59 0.89 25.65
C THR A 410 8.51 1.15 24.45
N LYS A 411 8.02 0.82 23.25
CA LYS A 411 8.80 0.94 22.01
C LYS A 411 8.32 2.16 21.23
N PRO A 412 9.23 2.89 20.57
CA PRO A 412 8.83 3.98 19.69
C PRO A 412 7.99 3.44 18.52
N PRO A 413 7.24 4.31 17.82
CA PRO A 413 6.57 3.93 16.58
C PRO A 413 7.53 3.26 15.61
N ALA A 414 7.10 2.14 15.01
CA ALA A 414 7.96 1.40 14.10
C ALA A 414 8.29 2.24 12.85
N ARG A 415 9.55 2.20 12.41
CA ARG A 415 9.95 2.77 11.13
C ARG A 415 9.14 2.17 9.99
N PHE A 416 8.90 2.97 8.95
CA PHE A 416 8.32 2.43 7.73
C PHE A 416 9.28 1.44 7.07
N SER A 417 8.78 0.26 6.73
CA SER A 417 9.28 -0.51 5.59
C SER A 417 8.64 -0.01 4.29
N GLU A 418 9.13 -0.45 3.13
CA GLU A 418 8.45 -0.21 1.84
C GLU A 418 6.99 -0.66 1.86
N ALA A 419 6.68 -1.82 2.45
CA ALA A 419 5.31 -2.33 2.56
C ALA A 419 4.42 -1.37 3.36
N SER A 420 4.86 -0.95 4.54
CA SER A 420 4.09 -0.05 5.39
C SER A 420 4.01 1.37 4.84
N LEU A 421 5.00 1.82 4.06
CA LEU A 421 4.93 3.13 3.40
C LEU A 421 3.90 3.11 2.26
N VAL A 422 3.87 2.04 1.45
CA VAL A 422 2.82 1.85 0.43
C VAL A 422 1.44 1.81 1.06
N ARG A 423 1.29 1.07 2.17
CA ARG A 423 0.04 1.04 2.94
C ARG A 423 -0.38 2.42 3.43
N GLU A 424 0.56 3.22 3.92
CA GLU A 424 0.27 4.57 4.41
C GLU A 424 -0.12 5.53 3.27
N LEU A 425 0.58 5.45 2.12
CA LEU A 425 0.24 6.23 0.92
C LEU A 425 -1.15 5.88 0.37
N GLU A 426 -1.52 4.60 0.39
CA GLU A 426 -2.86 4.13 0.02
C GLU A 426 -3.92 4.62 1.01
N LYS A 427 -3.66 4.45 2.31
CA LYS A 427 -4.58 4.85 3.39
C LYS A 427 -4.91 6.34 3.32
N ARG A 428 -3.93 7.17 2.97
CA ARG A 428 -4.10 8.63 2.84
C ARG A 428 -4.59 9.08 1.47
N GLY A 429 -4.83 8.16 0.52
CA GLY A 429 -5.29 8.52 -0.83
C GLY A 429 -4.27 9.29 -1.67
N ILE A 430 -2.99 9.26 -1.29
CA ILE A 430 -1.89 9.99 -1.93
C ILE A 430 -1.29 9.17 -3.08
N GLY A 431 -1.08 7.88 -2.85
CA GLY A 431 -0.55 6.98 -3.87
C GLY A 431 -1.63 6.46 -4.81
N ARG A 432 -1.21 5.97 -5.98
CA ARG A 432 -2.04 5.21 -6.93
C ARG A 432 -1.29 3.94 -7.34
N PRO A 433 -1.98 2.89 -7.83
CA PRO A 433 -1.35 1.66 -8.31
C PRO A 433 -0.13 1.89 -9.23
N SER A 434 -0.21 2.87 -10.12
CA SER A 434 0.87 3.24 -11.05
C SER A 434 2.05 3.98 -10.40
N THR A 435 1.89 4.54 -9.20
CA THR A 435 2.87 5.46 -8.61
C THR A 435 3.57 4.95 -7.35
N TYR A 436 3.04 3.95 -6.64
CA TYR A 436 3.66 3.45 -5.40
C TYR A 436 5.15 3.10 -5.54
N ALA A 437 5.50 2.31 -6.56
CA ALA A 437 6.89 1.88 -6.78
C ALA A 437 7.80 3.03 -7.26
N ALA A 438 7.25 3.96 -8.06
CA ALA A 438 7.98 5.12 -8.54
C ALA A 438 8.27 6.12 -7.41
N ILE A 439 7.29 6.39 -6.53
CA ILE A 439 7.44 7.28 -5.37
C ILE A 439 8.54 6.77 -4.46
N THR A 440 8.43 5.51 -4.03
CA THR A 440 9.38 4.88 -3.10
C THR A 440 10.79 4.77 -3.66
N SER A 441 10.96 4.53 -4.96
CA SER A 441 12.28 4.53 -5.61
C SER A 441 12.84 5.95 -5.70
N THR A 442 12.02 6.91 -6.15
CA THR A 442 12.48 8.29 -6.39
C THR A 442 12.97 8.99 -5.12
N ILE A 443 12.30 8.78 -3.98
CA ILE A 443 12.73 9.41 -2.71
C ILE A 443 14.07 8.84 -2.20
N GLN A 444 14.38 7.59 -2.54
CA GLN A 444 15.68 6.97 -2.25
C GLN A 444 16.75 7.45 -3.23
N ASP A 445 16.47 7.40 -4.54
CA ASP A 445 17.41 7.79 -5.60
C ASP A 445 17.84 9.27 -5.46
N ARG A 446 16.96 10.14 -4.93
CA ARG A 446 17.24 11.55 -4.66
C ARG A 446 17.98 11.80 -3.33
N GLY A 447 18.26 10.77 -2.54
CA GLY A 447 19.00 10.88 -1.28
C GLY A 447 18.24 11.56 -0.13
N TYR A 448 16.91 11.58 -0.17
CA TYR A 448 16.10 12.12 0.93
C TYR A 448 15.85 11.12 2.05
N VAL A 449 15.82 9.84 1.69
CA VAL A 449 15.67 8.73 2.62
C VAL A 449 16.62 7.62 2.21
N ARG A 450 16.99 6.79 3.17
CA ARG A 450 17.71 5.53 2.90
C ARG A 450 17.00 4.35 3.52
N VAL A 451 17.16 3.19 2.91
CA VAL A 451 16.66 1.93 3.46
C VAL A 451 17.82 1.16 4.07
N GLU A 452 17.72 0.88 5.37
CA GLU A 452 18.66 0.03 6.10
C GLU A 452 17.87 -1.02 6.87
N ASN A 453 18.30 -2.28 6.83
CA ASN A 453 17.59 -3.39 7.49
C ASN A 453 16.09 -3.44 7.15
N ARG A 454 15.75 -3.15 5.89
CA ARG A 454 14.37 -3.09 5.35
C ARG A 454 13.48 -2.03 6.03
N ARG A 455 14.08 -0.96 6.56
CA ARG A 455 13.40 0.18 7.19
C ARG A 455 13.93 1.49 6.63
N PHE A 456 13.04 2.44 6.41
CA PHE A 456 13.36 3.80 6.01
C PHE A 456 13.89 4.61 7.18
N TYR A 457 14.92 5.38 6.89
CA TYR A 457 15.48 6.43 7.72
C TYR A 457 15.42 7.72 6.94
N ALA A 458 15.03 8.81 7.60
CA ALA A 458 15.14 10.13 6.99
C ALA A 458 16.61 10.56 6.95
N GLU A 459 17.06 11.05 5.81
CA GLU A 459 18.37 11.71 5.71
C GLU A 459 18.27 13.15 6.22
N LYS A 460 19.40 13.71 6.68
CA LYS A 460 19.45 15.13 7.09
C LYS A 460 18.95 16.06 5.99
N MET A 461 19.27 15.75 4.73
CA MET A 461 18.78 16.51 3.58
C MET A 461 17.26 16.38 3.41
N GLY A 462 16.69 15.19 3.65
CA GLY A 462 15.26 14.98 3.65
C GLY A 462 14.54 15.80 4.72
N GLU A 463 15.11 15.89 5.93
CA GLU A 463 14.58 16.74 7.02
C GLU A 463 14.62 18.22 6.62
N ILE A 464 15.78 18.74 6.16
CA ILE A 464 15.94 20.15 5.77
C ILE A 464 14.99 20.55 4.64
N VAL A 465 14.87 19.71 3.60
CA VAL A 465 13.96 19.99 2.48
C VAL A 465 12.51 19.94 2.93
N THR A 466 12.15 18.97 3.78
CA THR A 466 10.79 18.88 4.33
C THR A 466 10.44 20.15 5.11
N ASP A 467 11.30 20.62 6.01
CA ASP A 467 11.05 21.82 6.81
C ASP A 467 10.88 23.06 5.94
N ARG A 468 11.75 23.25 4.95
CA ARG A 468 11.65 24.40 4.04
C ARG A 468 10.38 24.36 3.21
N LEU A 469 9.94 23.18 2.77
CA LEU A 469 8.69 23.03 2.04
C LEU A 469 7.47 23.21 2.95
N GLU A 470 7.50 22.74 4.20
CA GLU A 470 6.41 22.96 5.15
C GLU A 470 6.28 24.44 5.55
N GLU A 471 7.39 25.16 5.69
CA GLU A 471 7.40 26.59 6.00
C GLU A 471 6.78 27.44 4.87
N ASN A 472 7.11 27.10 3.61
CA ASN A 472 6.84 27.98 2.45
C ASN A 472 5.75 27.47 1.50
N PHE A 473 5.46 26.17 1.52
CA PHE A 473 4.51 25.49 0.62
C PHE A 473 3.58 24.56 1.43
N ARG A 474 2.93 25.11 2.46
CA ARG A 474 2.08 24.37 3.41
C ARG A 474 1.03 23.50 2.73
N GLU A 475 0.37 24.04 1.71
CA GLU A 475 -0.70 23.34 1.00
C GLU A 475 -0.14 22.21 0.12
N LEU A 476 0.95 22.45 -0.59
CA LEU A 476 1.65 21.41 -1.37
C LEU A 476 2.09 20.24 -0.48
N MET A 477 2.51 20.52 0.75
CA MET A 477 2.95 19.52 1.73
C MET A 477 1.80 18.88 2.50
N ASN A 478 0.57 19.36 2.36
CA ASN A 478 -0.60 18.87 3.08
C ASN A 478 -1.10 17.54 2.49
N TYR A 479 -1.34 16.56 3.37
CA TYR A 479 -1.79 15.22 2.98
C TYR A 479 -3.16 15.25 2.28
N ASP A 480 -4.12 15.98 2.84
CA ASP A 480 -5.48 16.04 2.33
C ASP A 480 -5.54 16.80 1.01
N PHE A 481 -4.73 17.86 0.85
CA PHE A 481 -4.62 18.56 -0.44
C PHE A 481 -4.11 17.63 -1.54
N THR A 482 -3.05 16.86 -1.24
CA THR A 482 -2.50 15.90 -2.20
C THR A 482 -3.52 14.82 -2.57
N ALA A 483 -4.28 14.31 -1.59
CA ALA A 483 -5.34 13.35 -1.82
C ALA A 483 -6.49 13.92 -2.66
N ARG A 484 -6.94 15.15 -2.35
CA ARG A 484 -7.96 15.87 -3.13
C ARG A 484 -7.54 16.07 -4.57
N MET A 485 -6.30 16.43 -4.82
CA MET A 485 -5.79 16.62 -6.18
C MET A 485 -5.80 15.32 -6.99
N GLU A 486 -5.48 14.18 -6.38
CA GLU A 486 -5.64 12.90 -7.06
C GLU A 486 -7.13 12.57 -7.31
N SER A 487 -8.04 12.95 -6.41
CA SER A 487 -9.49 12.81 -6.63
C SER A 487 -10.00 13.72 -7.75
N ASN A 488 -9.49 14.95 -7.88
CA ASN A 488 -9.82 15.84 -8.99
C ASN A 488 -9.38 15.24 -10.34
N LEU A 489 -8.22 14.58 -10.37
CA LEU A 489 -7.78 13.83 -11.55
C LEU A 489 -8.70 12.63 -11.86
N ASP A 490 -9.28 12.01 -10.85
CA ASP A 490 -10.28 10.95 -11.01
C ASP A 490 -11.59 11.52 -11.60
N GLN A 491 -12.03 12.68 -11.14
CA GLN A 491 -13.18 13.40 -11.71
C GLN A 491 -12.95 13.79 -13.17
N VAL A 492 -11.75 14.28 -13.52
CA VAL A 492 -11.40 14.57 -14.92
C VAL A 492 -11.52 13.30 -15.77
N ALA A 493 -10.98 12.17 -15.29
CA ALA A 493 -11.02 10.91 -16.05
C ALA A 493 -12.44 10.36 -16.27
N ASN A 494 -13.40 10.76 -15.43
CA ASN A 494 -14.79 10.36 -15.50
C ASN A 494 -15.69 11.45 -16.14
N ASN A 495 -15.10 12.45 -16.79
CA ASN A 495 -15.82 13.59 -17.39
C ASN A 495 -16.71 14.37 -16.40
N GLN A 496 -16.26 14.46 -15.14
CA GLN A 496 -16.94 15.21 -14.06
C GLN A 496 -16.26 16.54 -13.75
N ALA A 497 -15.06 16.77 -14.29
CA ALA A 497 -14.31 18.03 -14.15
C ALA A 497 -13.52 18.35 -15.42
N GLN A 498 -13.39 19.64 -15.74
CA GLN A 498 -12.61 20.08 -16.90
C GLN A 498 -11.13 20.22 -16.53
N TRP A 499 -10.25 19.53 -17.27
CA TRP A 499 -8.85 19.37 -16.88
C TRP A 499 -8.03 20.67 -16.82
N LYS A 500 -8.31 21.65 -17.70
CA LYS A 500 -7.62 22.95 -17.68
C LYS A 500 -8.04 23.79 -16.48
N ALA A 501 -9.32 23.78 -16.11
CA ALA A 501 -9.83 24.46 -14.92
C ALA A 501 -9.21 23.87 -13.64
N VAL A 502 -9.05 22.54 -13.59
CA VAL A 502 -8.32 21.87 -12.48
C VAL A 502 -6.87 22.35 -12.42
N LEU A 503 -6.20 22.47 -13.57
CA LEU A 503 -4.83 22.99 -13.64
C LEU A 503 -4.74 24.48 -13.28
N ASP A 504 -5.68 25.31 -13.73
CA ASP A 504 -5.75 26.75 -13.46
C ASP A 504 -5.90 27.02 -11.95
N HIS A 505 -6.81 26.29 -11.30
CA HIS A 505 -7.00 26.39 -9.86
C HIS A 505 -5.72 25.98 -9.11
N PHE A 506 -5.16 24.81 -9.44
CA PHE A 506 -3.89 24.35 -8.87
C PHE A 506 -2.76 25.36 -9.05
N PHE A 507 -2.63 25.93 -10.25
CA PHE A 507 -1.55 26.86 -10.58
C PHE A 507 -1.69 28.20 -9.87
N THR A 508 -2.91 28.68 -9.70
CA THR A 508 -3.20 29.93 -8.98
C THR A 508 -2.73 29.80 -7.52
N ASP A 509 -3.16 28.75 -6.83
CA ASP A 509 -2.80 28.51 -5.43
C ASP A 509 -1.28 28.26 -5.28
N PHE A 510 -0.69 27.53 -6.23
CA PHE A 510 0.73 27.22 -6.25
C PHE A 510 1.61 28.46 -6.48
N THR A 511 1.26 29.32 -7.44
CA THR A 511 2.04 30.52 -7.75
C THR A 511 2.00 31.54 -6.63
N GLN A 512 0.87 31.68 -5.94
CA GLN A 512 0.77 32.51 -4.74
C GLN A 512 1.76 32.08 -3.65
N GLN A 513 1.87 30.76 -3.40
CA GLN A 513 2.85 30.22 -2.44
C GLN A 513 4.29 30.42 -2.91
N LEU A 514 4.55 30.21 -4.20
CA LEU A 514 5.89 30.40 -4.76
C LEU A 514 6.38 31.85 -4.65
N GLU A 515 5.53 32.83 -4.97
CA GLU A 515 5.87 34.26 -4.86
C GLU A 515 6.18 34.67 -3.43
N LEU A 516 5.50 34.09 -2.44
CA LEU A 516 5.81 34.31 -1.02
C LEU A 516 7.15 33.67 -0.64
N ALA A 517 7.39 32.44 -1.07
CA ALA A 517 8.61 31.67 -0.78
C ALA A 517 9.89 32.28 -1.39
N GLU A 518 9.76 33.02 -2.50
CA GLU A 518 10.88 33.70 -3.15
C GLU A 518 11.35 34.96 -2.41
N LYS A 519 10.49 35.56 -1.57
CA LYS A 519 10.80 36.76 -0.79
C LYS A 519 11.87 36.46 0.27
N ASP A 520 12.54 37.51 0.74
CA ASP A 520 13.55 37.36 1.81
C ASP A 520 12.89 37.01 3.15
N PRO A 521 13.54 36.19 4.00
CA PRO A 521 12.98 35.70 5.26
C PRO A 521 12.46 36.80 6.19
N GLU A 522 13.08 37.99 6.16
CA GLU A 522 12.68 39.15 6.98
C GLU A 522 11.40 39.84 6.50
N ARG A 523 10.97 39.65 5.25
CA ARG A 523 9.71 40.22 4.71
C ARG A 523 8.55 39.22 4.72
N GLY A 524 8.83 37.91 4.82
CA GLY A 524 7.80 36.85 4.84
C GLY A 524 7.08 36.69 6.19
N ARG A 525 7.73 37.04 7.31
CA ARG A 525 7.09 37.02 8.65
C ARG A 525 6.08 38.15 8.83
N ASN A 526 6.40 39.35 8.33
CA ASN A 526 5.58 40.54 8.58
C ASN A 526 4.22 40.56 7.84
N ALA A 527 3.99 39.67 6.88
CA ALA A 527 2.71 39.59 6.17
C ALA A 527 1.71 38.60 6.80
N ALA A 528 2.18 37.65 7.62
CA ALA A 528 1.30 36.72 8.33
C ALA A 528 0.82 37.26 9.69
N GLU A 529 1.47 38.29 10.21
CA GLU A 529 1.12 38.96 11.48
C GLU A 529 0.33 40.27 11.28
N SER A 530 0.18 40.77 10.05
CA SER A 530 -0.50 42.05 9.78
C SER A 530 -2.02 41.94 9.53
N ASP A 531 -2.59 40.75 9.38
CA ASP A 531 -4.04 40.57 9.16
C ASP A 531 -4.85 40.44 10.46
N GLY A 532 -4.25 40.73 11.62
CA GLY A 532 -4.88 40.55 12.94
C GLY A 532 -4.83 41.75 13.89
N ALA A 533 -4.32 42.91 13.45
CA ALA A 533 -4.20 44.08 14.32
C ALA A 533 -4.52 45.35 13.53
N ASP A 534 -5.81 45.63 13.36
CA ASP A 534 -6.36 46.99 13.22
C ASP A 534 -7.90 46.90 13.29
N LEU A 535 -8.41 46.79 14.53
CA LEU A 535 -9.77 47.16 14.91
C LEU A 535 -9.71 47.71 16.35
N ASP A 536 -9.42 49.01 16.46
CA ASP A 536 -9.88 49.86 17.56
C ASP A 536 -11.20 50.52 17.16
#